data_AF-A0A7S0MLZ9-F1
#
_entry.id   AF-A0A7S0MLZ9-F1
#
_cell.length_a   1.000
_cell.length_b   1.000
_cell.length_c   1.000
_cell.angle_alpha   90.00
_cell.angle_beta   90.00
_cell.angle_gamma   90.00
#
_symmetry.space_group_name_H-M   'P 1'
#
loop_
_entity.id
_entity.type
_entity.pdbx_description
1 polymer ?
#
loop_
_entity_poly.entity_id
_entity_poly.type
_entity_poly.pdbx_seq_one_letter_code
_entity_poly.pdbx_strand_id
1 'polypeptide(L)'
;RTRGVAPPFDTVVRFTDRWMREREGRTALLVDKKILQQVTTILCSKITVDAADDGNGMQRSLLKTYVTEYFLSVYGIRSLSDFYLLELIEGLRRFHSAHPRIAHFSRFCGLGFAGEALDSRCLDFYLYVLDQLARSLIPQKPQPKGKRGGGKP
;
A
#
# COMPACT_ATOMS: atom_id res chain seq x y z
N ARG A 1 17.48 -2.88 -20.35
CA ARG A 1 16.01 -3.14 -20.31
C ARG A 1 15.72 -4.26 -19.32
N THR A 2 15.67 -3.94 -18.03
CA THR A 2 15.23 -4.89 -16.98
C THR A 2 13.74 -4.68 -16.74
N ARG A 3 12.95 -5.72 -17.02
CA ARG A 3 11.50 -5.76 -16.74
C ARG A 3 11.31 -5.50 -15.24
N GLY A 4 10.46 -4.53 -14.90
CA GLY A 4 10.06 -4.23 -13.54
C GLY A 4 9.38 -5.45 -12.92
N VAL A 5 10.12 -6.15 -12.07
CA VAL A 5 9.55 -7.15 -11.17
C VAL A 5 8.94 -6.34 -10.03
N ALA A 6 7.61 -6.28 -9.97
CA ALA A 6 6.91 -5.72 -8.81
C ALA A 6 7.45 -6.42 -7.54
N PRO A 7 7.82 -5.67 -6.49
CA PRO A 7 8.39 -6.28 -5.29
C PRO A 7 7.34 -7.16 -4.60
N PRO A 8 7.75 -8.19 -3.84
CA PRO A 8 6.84 -9.08 -3.13
C PRO A 8 6.28 -8.35 -1.90
N PHE A 9 5.35 -7.43 -2.13
CA PHE A 9 4.66 -6.61 -1.13
C PHE A 9 4.01 -7.45 -0.02
N ASP A 10 3.71 -8.73 -0.31
CA ASP A 10 3.28 -9.75 0.64
C ASP A 10 4.19 -9.87 1.86
N THR A 11 5.51 -9.66 1.68
CA THR A 11 6.50 -9.69 2.77
C THR A 11 6.34 -8.50 3.71
N VAL A 12 5.99 -7.34 3.16
CA VAL A 12 5.85 -6.07 3.88
C VAL A 12 4.57 -6.07 4.68
N VAL A 13 3.48 -6.57 4.08
CA VAL A 13 2.20 -6.79 4.77
C VAL A 13 2.43 -7.69 5.97
N ARG A 14 3.05 -8.86 5.76
CA ARG A 14 3.32 -9.82 6.84
C ARG A 14 4.26 -9.24 7.91
N PHE A 15 5.29 -8.51 7.53
CA PHE A 15 6.25 -7.92 8.46
C PHE A 15 5.60 -6.82 9.30
N THR A 16 4.92 -5.86 8.67
CA THR A 16 4.26 -4.76 9.38
C THR A 16 3.11 -5.25 10.25
N ASP A 17 2.31 -6.22 9.78
CA ASP A 17 1.25 -6.83 10.58
C ASP A 17 1.79 -7.62 11.77
N ARG A 18 2.97 -8.25 11.62
CA ARG A 18 3.66 -8.93 12.72
C ARG A 18 4.20 -7.90 13.72
N TRP A 19 4.90 -6.89 13.24
CA TRP A 19 5.52 -5.85 14.06
C TRP A 19 4.48 -5.03 14.85
N MET A 20 3.33 -4.71 14.23
CA MET A 20 2.21 -4.04 14.91
C MET A 20 1.59 -4.95 15.98
N ARG A 21 1.41 -6.24 15.69
CA ARG A 21 0.91 -7.23 16.68
C ARG A 21 1.84 -7.41 17.88
N GLU A 22 3.15 -7.34 17.66
CA GLU A 22 4.16 -7.45 18.71
C GLU A 22 4.21 -6.20 19.62
N ARG A 23 3.78 -5.03 19.11
CA ARG A 23 3.78 -3.78 19.89
C ARG A 23 2.48 -3.40 20.58
N GLU A 24 1.31 -3.77 20.03
CA GLU A 24 0.02 -3.26 20.53
C GLU A 24 -0.75 -4.18 21.50
N GLY A 25 -0.28 -5.39 21.78
CA GLY A 25 -1.02 -6.29 22.67
C GLY A 25 -2.45 -6.59 22.16
N ARG A 26 -3.35 -7.04 23.05
CA ARG A 26 -4.63 -7.73 22.72
C ARG A 26 -5.62 -6.96 21.83
N THR A 27 -5.44 -5.68 21.55
CA THR A 27 -6.30 -4.86 20.67
C THR A 27 -6.13 -5.20 19.18
N ALA A 28 -4.99 -5.74 18.76
CA ALA A 28 -4.75 -6.17 17.38
C ALA A 28 -5.53 -7.45 16.97
N LEU A 29 -6.22 -8.11 17.91
CA LEU A 29 -6.94 -9.37 17.67
C LEU A 29 -8.30 -9.19 16.96
N LEU A 30 -8.84 -7.98 16.85
CA LEU A 30 -10.20 -7.73 16.33
C LEU A 30 -10.24 -7.05 14.95
N VAL A 31 -9.10 -6.79 14.33
CA VAL A 31 -9.09 -6.23 12.97
C VAL A 31 -9.45 -7.32 11.99
N ASP A 32 -10.45 -7.08 11.14
CA ASP A 32 -10.73 -7.98 10.03
C ASP A 32 -9.52 -7.97 9.08
N LYS A 33 -8.82 -9.12 9.05
CA LYS A 33 -7.65 -9.34 8.18
C LYS A 33 -7.95 -9.02 6.72
N LYS A 34 -9.20 -9.21 6.27
CA LYS A 34 -9.61 -8.90 4.89
C LYS A 34 -9.55 -7.40 4.61
N ILE A 35 -10.05 -6.57 5.52
CA ILE A 35 -10.03 -5.10 5.35
C ILE A 35 -8.60 -4.59 5.37
N LEU A 36 -7.77 -5.06 6.32
CA LEU A 36 -6.37 -4.66 6.39
C LEU A 36 -5.60 -5.08 5.12
N GLN A 37 -5.83 -6.30 4.65
CA GLN A 37 -5.23 -6.80 3.40
C GLN A 37 -5.69 -5.96 2.21
N GLN A 38 -6.98 -5.67 2.09
CA GLN A 38 -7.54 -4.87 1.00
C GLN A 38 -6.98 -3.45 0.98
N VAL A 39 -6.93 -2.77 2.12
CA VAL A 39 -6.29 -1.44 2.27
C VAL A 39 -4.83 -1.50 1.82
N THR A 40 -4.11 -2.55 2.22
CA THR A 40 -2.70 -2.70 1.88
C THR A 40 -2.51 -2.95 0.38
N THR A 41 -3.35 -3.80 -0.23
CA THR A 41 -3.36 -4.05 -1.68
C THR A 41 -3.59 -2.76 -2.47
N ILE A 42 -4.58 -1.96 -2.07
CA ILE A 42 -4.88 -0.68 -2.72
C ILE A 42 -3.68 0.28 -2.63
N LEU A 43 -3.06 0.41 -1.45
CA LEU A 43 -1.90 1.29 -1.27
C LEU A 43 -0.69 0.83 -2.11
N CYS A 44 -0.44 -0.48 -2.20
CA CYS A 44 0.64 -1.01 -3.03
C CYS A 44 0.37 -0.81 -4.54
N SER A 45 -0.89 -1.01 -4.94
CA SER A 45 -1.33 -0.72 -6.30
C SER A 45 -1.16 0.76 -6.63
N LYS A 46 -1.49 1.65 -5.68
CA LYS A 46 -1.31 3.10 -5.81
C LYS A 46 0.16 3.49 -5.98
N ILE A 47 1.08 2.92 -5.19
CA ILE A 47 2.54 3.12 -5.37
C ILE A 47 2.97 2.80 -6.80
N THR A 48 2.46 1.69 -7.36
CA THR A 48 2.83 1.25 -8.71
C THR A 48 2.30 2.21 -9.78
N VAL A 49 1.06 2.69 -9.62
CA VAL A 49 0.45 3.67 -10.54
C VAL A 49 1.13 5.02 -10.44
N ASP A 50 1.40 5.52 -9.22
CA ASP A 50 2.08 6.80 -9.02
C ASP A 50 3.49 6.80 -9.61
N ALA A 51 4.24 5.70 -9.48
CA ALA A 51 5.55 5.56 -10.09
C ALA A 51 5.48 5.57 -11.64
N ALA A 52 4.41 5.04 -12.22
CA ALA A 52 4.19 5.11 -13.66
C ALA A 52 3.79 6.52 -14.11
N ASP A 53 2.93 7.19 -13.35
CA ASP A 53 2.51 8.57 -13.60
C ASP A 53 3.72 9.52 -13.54
N ASP A 54 4.57 9.38 -12.53
CA ASP A 54 5.83 10.15 -12.41
C ASP A 54 6.73 9.95 -13.63
N GLY A 55 6.88 8.70 -14.10
CA GLY A 55 7.70 8.37 -15.27
C GLY A 55 7.15 8.94 -16.58
N ASN A 56 5.85 9.19 -16.65
CA ASN A 56 5.16 9.77 -17.80
C ASN A 56 4.94 11.29 -17.67
N GLY A 57 5.34 11.92 -16.55
CA GLY A 57 5.07 13.32 -16.27
C GLY A 57 3.58 13.63 -16.03
N MET A 58 2.79 12.62 -15.66
CA MET A 58 1.36 12.74 -15.37
C MET A 58 1.15 13.20 -13.92
N GLN A 59 0.07 13.92 -13.67
CA GLN A 59 -0.31 14.33 -12.33
C GLN A 59 -0.88 13.13 -11.56
N ARG A 60 -0.33 12.84 -10.37
CA ARG A 60 -0.85 11.80 -9.47
C ARG A 60 -2.30 12.10 -9.06
N SER A 61 -3.14 11.08 -9.12
CA SER A 61 -4.53 11.17 -8.66
C SER A 61 -4.64 11.13 -7.13
N LEU A 62 -5.67 11.79 -6.57
CA LEU A 62 -6.00 11.69 -5.14
C LEU A 62 -6.41 10.26 -4.77
N LEU A 63 -6.11 9.82 -3.54
CA LEU A 63 -6.44 8.45 -3.10
C LEU A 63 -7.94 8.14 -3.23
N LYS A 64 -8.83 9.05 -2.84
CA LYS A 64 -10.29 8.84 -2.95
C LYS A 64 -10.76 8.59 -4.39
N THR A 65 -10.15 9.29 -5.36
CA THR A 65 -10.44 9.13 -6.78
C THR A 65 -9.91 7.78 -7.25
N TYR A 66 -8.65 7.49 -6.91
CA TYR A 66 -8.00 6.24 -7.24
C TYR A 66 -8.75 5.01 -6.70
N VAL A 67 -9.26 5.04 -5.46
CA VAL A 67 -9.99 3.90 -4.86
C VAL A 67 -11.26 3.58 -5.66
N THR A 68 -11.99 4.62 -6.09
CA THR A 68 -13.19 4.44 -6.93
C THR A 68 -12.83 3.80 -8.27
N GLU A 69 -11.79 4.32 -8.93
CA GLU A 69 -11.28 3.80 -10.21
C GLU A 69 -10.72 2.38 -10.06
N TYR A 70 -10.04 2.09 -8.95
CA TYR A 70 -9.50 0.78 -8.62
C TYR A 70 -10.61 -0.27 -8.61
N PHE A 71 -11.70 -0.03 -7.87
CA PHE A 71 -12.82 -0.98 -7.83
C PHE A 71 -13.49 -1.15 -9.18
N LEU A 72 -13.67 -0.05 -9.92
CA LEU A 72 -14.22 -0.11 -11.28
C LEU A 72 -13.34 -0.95 -12.21
N SER A 73 -12.02 -0.81 -12.12
CA SER A 73 -11.06 -1.57 -12.92
C SER A 73 -11.02 -3.06 -12.56
N VAL A 74 -11.20 -3.39 -11.28
CA VAL A 74 -11.17 -4.78 -10.79
C VAL A 74 -12.44 -5.54 -11.15
N TYR A 75 -13.60 -4.91 -11.01
CA TYR A 75 -14.89 -5.58 -11.21
C TYR A 75 -15.52 -5.37 -12.58
N GLY A 76 -15.14 -4.31 -13.30
CA GLY A 76 -15.65 -3.98 -14.64
C GLY A 76 -17.13 -3.55 -14.70
N ILE A 77 -17.88 -3.70 -13.61
CA ILE A 77 -19.31 -3.35 -13.51
C ILE A 77 -19.50 -2.35 -12.38
N ARG A 78 -20.16 -1.23 -12.67
CA ARG A 78 -20.34 -0.12 -11.73
C ARG A 78 -21.10 -0.53 -10.45
N SER A 79 -22.23 -1.21 -10.58
CA SER A 79 -23.03 -1.64 -9.42
C SER A 79 -22.27 -2.55 -8.47
N LEU A 80 -21.46 -3.47 -9.02
CA LEU A 80 -20.63 -4.35 -8.21
C LEU A 80 -19.47 -3.60 -7.56
N SER A 81 -18.87 -2.67 -8.28
CA SER A 81 -17.81 -1.79 -7.77
C SER A 81 -18.30 -0.94 -6.60
N ASP A 82 -19.49 -0.35 -6.74
CA ASP A 82 -20.13 0.45 -5.70
C ASP A 82 -20.46 -0.41 -4.47
N PHE A 83 -20.93 -1.65 -4.66
CA PHE A 83 -21.18 -2.59 -3.58
C PHE A 83 -19.91 -2.86 -2.76
N TYR A 84 -18.80 -3.23 -3.41
CA TYR A 84 -17.54 -3.51 -2.71
C TYR A 84 -16.87 -2.25 -2.12
N LEU A 85 -17.08 -1.08 -2.74
CA LEU A 85 -16.66 0.19 -2.18
C LEU A 85 -17.40 0.48 -0.86
N LEU A 86 -18.71 0.22 -0.81
CA LEU A 86 -19.50 0.34 0.42
C LEU A 86 -19.06 -0.66 1.49
N GLU A 87 -18.77 -1.91 1.12
CA GLU A 87 -18.19 -2.89 2.05
C GLU A 87 -16.85 -2.42 2.64
N LEU A 88 -15.98 -1.86 1.80
CA LEU A 88 -14.72 -1.27 2.27
C LEU A 88 -14.99 -0.11 3.24
N ILE A 89 -15.85 0.84 2.89
CA ILE A 89 -16.17 2.00 3.75
C ILE A 89 -16.73 1.53 5.09
N GLU A 90 -17.62 0.55 5.10
CA GLU A 90 -18.17 -0.01 6.34
C GLU A 90 -17.09 -0.71 7.18
N GLY A 91 -16.18 -1.46 6.54
CA GLY A 91 -15.01 -2.04 7.22
C GLY A 91 -14.09 -0.99 7.82
N LEU A 92 -13.77 0.07 7.07
CA LEU A 92 -12.99 1.20 7.55
C LEU A 92 -13.66 1.88 8.75
N ARG A 93 -14.98 2.12 8.67
CA ARG A 93 -15.76 2.72 9.76
C ARG A 93 -15.68 1.90 11.03
N ARG A 94 -15.78 0.57 10.93
CA ARG A 94 -15.70 -0.35 12.08
C ARG A 94 -14.30 -0.46 12.68
N PHE A 95 -13.25 -0.43 11.87
CA PHE A 95 -11.90 -0.80 12.29
C PHE A 95 -10.88 0.35 12.31
N HIS A 96 -11.27 1.59 11.99
CA HIS A 96 -10.33 2.73 11.98
C HIS A 96 -9.62 2.95 13.32
N SER A 97 -10.28 2.73 14.45
CA SER A 97 -9.68 2.87 15.79
C SER A 97 -8.81 1.69 16.20
N ALA A 98 -8.93 0.56 15.50
CA ALA A 98 -8.26 -0.69 15.85
C ALA A 98 -6.91 -0.87 15.15
N HIS A 99 -6.62 -0.13 14.07
CA HIS A 99 -5.36 -0.26 13.35
C HIS A 99 -4.89 1.06 12.71
N PRO A 100 -3.65 1.53 12.98
CA PRO A 100 -3.14 2.79 12.47
C PRO A 100 -3.17 2.91 10.93
N ARG A 101 -2.86 1.84 10.20
CA ARG A 101 -2.96 1.83 8.73
C ARG A 101 -4.38 2.10 8.24
N ILE A 102 -5.38 1.53 8.90
CA ILE A 102 -6.79 1.72 8.55
C ILE A 102 -7.17 3.16 8.87
N ALA A 103 -6.78 3.68 10.03
CA ALA A 103 -6.98 5.08 10.41
C ALA A 103 -6.40 6.05 9.36
N HIS A 104 -5.14 5.87 8.98
CA HIS A 104 -4.49 6.72 7.97
C HIS A 104 -5.18 6.60 6.62
N PHE A 105 -5.49 5.39 6.17
CA PHE A 105 -6.21 5.17 4.91
C PHE A 105 -7.56 5.91 4.90
N SER A 106 -8.35 5.80 5.98
CA SER A 106 -9.61 6.52 6.13
C SER A 106 -9.44 8.04 6.04
N ARG A 107 -8.40 8.59 6.69
CA ARG A 107 -8.11 10.03 6.65
C ARG A 107 -7.62 10.51 5.28
N PHE A 108 -6.82 9.72 4.56
CA PHE A 108 -6.42 10.02 3.18
C PHE A 108 -7.60 9.98 2.19
N CYS A 109 -8.60 9.13 2.46
CA CYS A 109 -9.85 9.12 1.72
C CYS A 109 -10.82 10.25 2.12
N GLY A 110 -10.51 11.03 3.16
CA GLY A 110 -11.37 12.10 3.66
C GLY A 110 -12.63 11.59 4.38
N LEU A 111 -12.58 10.39 4.95
CA LEU A 111 -13.72 9.82 5.69
C LEU A 111 -13.75 10.41 7.10
N GLY A 112 -14.75 11.26 7.37
CA GLY A 112 -14.81 12.08 8.59
C GLY A 112 -14.86 11.32 9.92
N PHE A 113 -15.18 10.02 9.92
CA PHE A 113 -15.20 9.21 11.13
C PHE A 113 -13.79 8.90 11.69
N ALA A 114 -12.73 9.04 10.90
CA ALA A 114 -11.36 8.74 11.32
C ALA A 114 -10.57 10.00 11.75
N GLY A 115 -11.24 11.15 11.87
CA GLY A 115 -10.64 12.44 12.18
C GLY A 115 -10.43 13.31 10.94
N GLU A 116 -9.59 14.34 11.09
CA GLU A 116 -9.36 15.34 10.04
C GLU A 116 -8.70 14.72 8.81
N ALA A 117 -9.18 15.10 7.63
CA ALA A 117 -8.64 14.64 6.36
C ALA A 117 -7.17 15.03 6.22
N LEU A 118 -6.35 14.09 5.73
CA LEU A 118 -4.94 14.33 5.48
C LEU A 118 -4.73 14.80 4.04
N ASP A 119 -3.78 15.71 3.84
CA ASP A 119 -3.46 16.22 2.50
C ASP A 119 -2.71 15.17 1.64
N SER A 120 -2.61 15.45 0.34
CA SER A 120 -1.91 14.57 -0.61
C SER A 120 -0.42 14.41 -0.29
N ARG A 121 0.22 15.43 0.28
CA ARG A 121 1.65 15.38 0.65
C ARG A 121 1.91 14.39 1.77
N CYS A 122 0.98 14.27 2.72
CA CYS A 122 1.04 13.26 3.78
C CYS A 122 0.93 11.85 3.20
N LEU A 123 0.07 11.66 2.18
CA LEU A 123 -0.03 10.40 1.46
C LEU A 123 1.26 10.08 0.71
N ASP A 124 1.82 11.04 -0.04
CA ASP A 124 3.06 10.86 -0.79
C ASP A 124 4.22 10.42 0.11
N PHE A 125 4.38 11.09 1.26
CA PHE A 125 5.39 10.73 2.25
C PHE A 125 5.13 9.32 2.83
N TYR A 126 3.89 9.01 3.17
CA TYR A 126 3.50 7.71 3.72
C TYR A 126 3.79 6.58 2.73
N LEU A 127 3.43 6.76 1.45
CA LEU A 127 3.69 5.78 0.38
C LEU A 127 5.19 5.62 0.11
N TYR A 128 5.95 6.73 0.13
CA TYR A 128 7.41 6.69 0.01
C TYR A 128 8.04 5.85 1.13
N VAL A 129 7.66 6.07 2.39
CA VAL A 129 8.19 5.30 3.52
C VAL A 129 7.80 3.82 3.41
N LEU A 130 6.56 3.52 3.00
CA LEU A 130 6.13 2.14 2.77
C LEU A 130 6.95 1.45 1.68
N ASP A 131 7.24 2.11 0.56
CA ASP A 131 8.05 1.55 -0.53
C ASP A 131 9.52 1.35 -0.09
N GLN A 132 10.09 2.28 0.67
CA GLN A 132 11.45 2.12 1.21
C GLN A 132 11.55 0.95 2.19
N LEU A 133 10.59 0.84 3.11
CA LEU A 133 10.50 -0.31 4.02
C LEU A 133 10.34 -1.61 3.24
N ALA A 134 9.51 -1.61 2.19
CA ALA A 134 9.32 -2.77 1.33
C ALA A 134 10.63 -3.27 0.72
N ARG A 135 11.42 -2.35 0.16
CA ARG A 135 12.72 -2.66 -0.45
C ARG A 135 13.75 -3.13 0.57
N SER A 136 13.71 -2.60 1.79
CA SER A 136 14.65 -2.97 2.86
C SER A 136 14.44 -4.40 3.36
N LEU A 137 13.23 -4.93 3.26
CA LEU A 137 12.86 -6.27 3.73
C LEU A 137 13.19 -7.38 2.71
N ILE A 138 13.48 -7.02 1.45
CA ILE A 138 13.87 -7.98 0.43
C ILE A 138 15.37 -8.27 0.60
N PRO A 139 15.79 -9.54 0.83
CA PRO A 139 17.19 -9.89 0.88
C PRO A 139 17.87 -9.47 -0.42
N GLN A 140 18.85 -8.57 -0.34
CA GLN A 140 19.65 -8.19 -1.49
C GLN A 140 20.40 -9.44 -1.98
N LYS A 141 20.16 -9.88 -3.22
CA LYS A 141 20.97 -10.93 -3.82
C LYS A 141 22.44 -10.47 -3.77
N PRO A 142 23.38 -11.27 -3.24
CA PRO A 142 24.77 -10.87 -3.21
C PRO A 142 25.24 -10.58 -4.63
N GLN A 143 25.83 -9.39 -4.85
CA GLN A 143 26.41 -9.07 -6.15
C GLN A 143 27.43 -10.15 -6.52
N PRO A 144 27.40 -10.68 -7.75
CA PRO A 144 28.45 -11.58 -8.22
C PRO A 144 29.76 -10.81 -8.17
N LYS A 145 30.69 -11.23 -7.28
CA LYS A 145 32.06 -10.72 -7.25
C LYS A 145 32.62 -10.87 -8.67
N GLY A 146 32.86 -9.75 -9.34
CA GLY A 146 33.44 -9.73 -10.67
C GLY A 146 34.71 -10.58 -10.68
N LYS A 147 34.79 -11.54 -11.62
CA LYS A 147 36.01 -12.29 -11.88
C LYS A 147 37.12 -11.29 -12.27
N ARG A 148 37.95 -10.90 -11.31
CA ARG A 148 39.29 -10.40 -11.59
C ARG A 148 40.15 -11.62 -11.95
N GLY A 149 40.48 -11.77 -13.22
CA GLY A 149 41.41 -12.80 -13.70
C GLY A 149 41.21 -13.09 -15.18
N GLY A 150 42.16 -12.85 -16.08
CA GLY A 150 43.51 -12.36 -15.87
C GLY A 150 44.08 -11.83 -17.19
N GLY A 151 44.83 -10.73 -17.10
CA GLY A 151 45.81 -10.42 -18.11
C GLY A 151 46.90 -11.48 -18.05
N LYS A 152 47.17 -12.13 -19.19
CA LYS A 152 48.45 -12.79 -19.40
C LYS A 152 49.38 -11.80 -20.12
N PRO A 153 50.67 -11.76 -19.74
CA PRO A 153 51.70 -11.02 -20.45
C PRO A 153 51.99 -11.62 -21.83
#